data_AF-A0A7V3TZ43-F1
#
_entry.id   AF-A0A7V3TZ43-F1
#
_cell.length_a   1.000
_cell.length_b   1.000
_cell.length_c   1.000
_cell.angle_alpha   90.00
_cell.angle_beta   90.00
_cell.angle_gamma   90.00
#
_symmetry.space_group_name_H-M   'P 1'
#
loop_
_entity.id
_entity.type
_entity.pdbx_description
1 polymer ?
#
loop_
_entity_poly.entity_id
_entity_poly.type
_entity_poly.pdbx_seq_one_letter_code
_entity_poly.pdbx_strand_id
1 'polypeptide(L)' 'MADKVAIIIGAGPAGLTAAWELLDRTDVRPIVLEATGEIGGIARTVVHKGNRMDIGGHR' A
#
# COMPACT_ATOMS: atom_id res chain seq x y z
N MET A 1 -0.12 2.23 28.41
CA MET A 1 -0.88 1.26 27.60
C MET A 1 0.10 0.49 26.75
N ALA A 2 -0.17 -0.76 26.39
CA ALA A 2 0.70 -1.49 25.46
C ALA A 2 0.59 -0.85 24.06
N ASP A 3 1.72 -0.66 23.38
CA ASP A 3 1.73 -0.18 22.00
C ASP A 3 0.96 -1.17 21.11
N LYS A 4 -0.15 -0.72 20.52
CA LYS A 4 -0.95 -1.55 19.61
C LYS A 4 -0.29 -1.56 18.24
N VAL A 5 -0.11 -2.75 17.68
CA VAL A 5 0.48 -2.92 16.35
C VAL A 5 -0.51 -3.64 15.44
N ALA A 6 -0.73 -3.11 14.23
CA ALA A 6 -1.50 -3.77 13.18
C ALA A 6 -0.58 -4.23 12.06
N ILE A 7 -0.67 -5.50 11.66
CA ILE A 7 0.03 -6.01 10.49
C ILE A 7 -0.92 -5.95 9.28
N ILE A 8 -0.50 -5.27 8.22
CA ILE A 8 -1.25 -5.10 6.98
C ILE A 8 -0.50 -5.84 5.88
N ILE A 9 -1.17 -6.78 5.21
CA ILE A 9 -0.58 -7.57 4.13
C ILE A 9 -1.01 -6.97 2.78
N GLY A 10 -0.03 -6.49 2.02
CA GLY A 10 -0.18 -5.83 0.72
C GLY A 10 -0.07 -4.31 0.82
N ALA A 11 0.86 -3.71 0.07
CA ALA A 11 1.03 -2.27 -0.09
C ALA A 11 0.32 -1.72 -1.34
N GLY A 12 -0.86 -2.28 -1.66
CA GLY A 12 -1.79 -1.69 -2.63
C GLY A 12 -2.56 -0.50 -2.04
N PRO A 13 -3.46 0.15 -2.82
CA PRO A 13 -4.20 1.32 -2.35
C PRO A 13 -4.99 1.06 -1.08
N ALA A 14 -5.64 -0.11 -0.98
CA ALA A 14 -6.39 -0.49 0.22
C ALA A 14 -5.50 -0.60 1.47
N GLY A 15 -4.34 -1.26 1.36
CA GLY A 15 -3.43 -1.44 2.50
C GLY A 15 -2.77 -0.14 2.92
N LEU A 16 -2.36 0.70 1.96
CA LEU A 16 -1.78 2.01 2.23
C LEU A 16 -2.80 2.97 2.86
N THR A 17 -4.04 2.98 2.37
CA THR A 17 -5.12 3.77 2.98
C THR A 17 -5.46 3.28 4.38
N ALA A 18 -5.52 1.97 4.61
CA ALA A 18 -5.75 1.41 5.95
C ALA A 18 -4.63 1.80 6.93
N ALA A 19 -3.37 1.75 6.50
CA ALA A 19 -2.24 2.18 7.30
C ALA A 19 -2.33 3.68 7.63
N TRP A 20 -2.66 4.51 6.64
CA TRP A 20 -2.82 5.95 6.82
C TRP A 20 -3.94 6.29 7.81
N GLU A 21 -5.12 5.68 7.66
CA GLU A 21 -6.26 5.87 8.58
C GLU A 21 -5.93 5.45 10.01
N LEU A 22 -5.19 4.35 10.21
CA LEU A 22 -4.76 3.93 11.55
C LEU A 22 -3.81 4.94 12.20
N LEU A 23 -2.85 5.46 11.43
CA LEU A 23 -1.92 6.50 11.90
C LEU A 23 -2.63 7.81 12.22
N ASP A 24 -3.61 8.20 11.41
CA ASP A 24 -4.30 9.49 11.54
C ASP A 24 -5.34 9.50 12.67
N ARG A 25 -6.01 8.36 12.90
CA ARG A 25 -7.20 8.31 13.77
C ARG A 25 -7.04 7.52 15.05
N THR A 26 -5.92 6.83 15.24
CA THR A 26 -5.73 5.92 16.38
C THR A 26 -4.31 5.97 16.95
N ASP A 27 -4.10 5.26 18.04
CA ASP A 27 -2.78 5.00 18.65
C ASP A 27 -2.10 3.74 18.09
N VAL A 28 -2.66 3.13 17.04
CA VAL A 28 -2.17 1.88 16.46
C VAL A 28 -1.03 2.17 15.50
N ARG A 29 0.11 1.48 15.69
CA ARG A 29 1.24 1.50 14.75
C ARG A 29 1.04 0.43 13.66
N PRO A 30 0.74 0.80 12.40
CA PRO A 30 0.69 -0.16 11.32
C PRO A 30 2.10 -0.59 10.87
N ILE A 31 2.21 -1.84 10.44
CA ILE A 31 3.35 -2.40 9.71
C ILE A 31 2.79 -3.01 8.43
N VAL A 32 3.18 -2.46 7.28
CA VAL A 32 2.75 -2.93 5.97
C VAL A 32 3.81 -3.88 5.41
N LEU A 33 3.41 -5.08 5.01
CA LEU A 33 4.25 -6.08 4.36
C LEU A 33 3.80 -6.25 2.93
N GLU A 34 4.69 -5.96 1.97
CA GLU A 34 4.45 -6.15 0.54
C GLU A 34 5.28 -7.33 0.04
N ALA A 35 4.67 -8.18 -0.77
CA ALA A 35 5.33 -9.37 -1.31
C ALA A 35 6.32 -9.02 -2.43
N THR A 36 6.09 -7.90 -3.12
CA THR A 36 6.90 -7.43 -4.24
C THR A 36 7.90 -6.34 -3.82
N GLY A 37 8.81 -5.97 -4.73
CA GLY A 37 9.71 -4.83 -4.53
C GLY A 37 9.09 -3.47 -4.85
N GLU A 38 7.80 -3.42 -5.20
CA GLU A 38 7.09 -2.22 -5.63
C GLU A 38 5.82 -2.02 -4.79
N ILE A 39 5.42 -0.77 -4.57
CA ILE A 39 4.16 -0.42 -3.91
C ILE A 39 3.08 -0.02 -4.93
N GLY A 40 1.84 0.10 -4.48
CA GLY A 40 0.70 0.52 -5.30
C GLY A 40 -0.12 -0.64 -5.88
N GLY A 41 0.34 -1.89 -5.74
CA GLY A 41 -0.40 -3.06 -6.23
C GLY A 41 -0.68 -2.96 -7.73
N ILE A 42 -1.96 -3.06 -8.14
CA ILE A 42 -2.38 -2.83 -9.53
C ILE A 42 -2.44 -1.34 -9.91
N ALA A 43 -2.51 -0.43 -8.94
CA ALA A 43 -2.52 1.01 -9.18
C ALA A 43 -1.09 1.55 -9.31
N ARG A 44 -0.32 0.99 -10.25
CA ARG A 44 1.06 1.41 -10.52
C ARG A 44 1.32 1.58 -12.00
N THR A 45 2.26 2.48 -12.30
CA THR A 45 2.80 2.69 -13.64
C THR A 45 4.10 1.90 -13.79
N VAL A 46 4.17 1.01 -14.77
CA VAL A 46 5.38 0.24 -15.10
C VAL A 46 6.06 0.79 -16.34
N VAL A 47 7.38 0.61 -16.45
CA VAL A 47 8.11 0.92 -17.67
C VAL A 47 8.21 -0.34 -18.53
N HIS A 48 7.63 -0.29 -19.73
CA HIS A 48 7.69 -1.36 -20.70
C HIS A 48 8.19 -0.82 -22.05
N LYS A 49 9.35 -1.31 -22.50
CA LYS A 49 9.98 -0.87 -23.77
C LYS A 49 10.13 0.66 -23.89
N GLY A 50 10.50 1.31 -22.79
CA GLY A 50 10.65 2.77 -22.72
C GLY A 50 9.35 3.54 -22.53
N ASN A 51 8.18 2.89 -22.59
CA ASN A 51 6.89 3.53 -22.36
C ASN A 51 6.43 3.34 -20.91
N ARG A 52 5.71 4.33 -20.38
CA ARG A 52 5.04 4.25 -19.08
C ARG A 52 3.62 3.72 -19.28
N MET A 53 3.29 2.61 -18.64
CA MET A 53 2.01 1.94 -18.78
C MET A 53 1.37 1.72 -17.42
N ASP A 54 0.11 2.13 -17.25
CA ASP A 54 -0.64 1.78 -16.05
C ASP A 54 -1.16 0.35 -16.20
N ILE A 55 -0.93 -0.49 -15.18
CA ILE A 55 -1.35 -1.90 -15.20
C ILE A 55 -2.73 -2.12 -14.56
N GLY A 56 -3.25 -1.09 -13.89
CA GLY A 56 -4.54 -1.09 -13.21
C GLY A 56 -5.69 -0.81 -14.15
N GLY A 57 -6.92 -0.92 -13.64
CA GLY A 57 -8.09 -0.58 -14.44
C GLY A 57 -8.10 0.90 -14.84
N HIS A 58 -8.32 1.19 -16.12
CA HIS A 58 -8.56 2.53 -16.63
C HIS A 58 -10.04 2.86 -16.46
N ARG A 59 -10.36 3.70 -15.48
CA ARG A 59 -11.72 4.14 -15.19
C ARG A 59 -11.71 5.63 -14.87
#